data_AF-A0A3C0BE00-F1
#
_entry.id   AF-A0A3C0BE00-F1
#
_cell.length_a   1.000
_cell.length_b   1.000
_cell.length_c   1.000
_cell.angle_alpha   90.00
_cell.angle_beta   90.00
_cell.angle_gamma   90.00
#
_symmetry.space_group_name_H-M   'P 1'
#
loop_
_entity.id
_entity.type
_entity.pdbx_description
1 polymer ?
#
loop_
_entity_poly.entity_id
_entity_poly.type
_entity_poly.pdbx_seq_one_letter_code
_entity_poly.pdbx_strand_id
1 'polypeptide(L)' 'IVKTSLKDKDGQTLDMVFNNTTNQAKIYLNGGEQIELVGQYPASGIWYKNDHYELRGKGEDIELTKDGKIIFKK' A
#
# COMPACT_ATOMS: atom_id res chain seq x y z
N ILE A 1 0.00 10.86 -11.35
CA ILE A 1 -0.01 9.40 -11.10
C ILE A 1 1.42 8.93 -10.87
N VAL A 2 1.68 8.16 -9.83
CA VAL A 2 3.00 7.56 -9.52
C VAL A 2 2.84 6.04 -9.46
N LYS A 3 3.78 5.28 -10.00
CA LYS A 3 3.78 3.81 -9.99
C LYS A 3 5.03 3.29 -9.29
N THR A 4 4.87 2.30 -8.43
CA THR A 4 5.96 1.70 -7.66
C THR A 4 5.73 0.20 -7.54
N SER A 5 6.78 -0.59 -7.63
CA SER A 5 6.75 -2.04 -7.40
C SER A 5 7.82 -2.40 -6.38
N LEU A 6 7.43 -3.14 -5.35
CA LEU A 6 8.33 -3.58 -4.28
C LEU A 6 8.34 -5.10 -4.21
N LYS A 7 9.49 -5.64 -3.84
CA LYS A 7 9.66 -7.05 -3.50
C LYS A 7 10.12 -7.19 -2.05
N ASP A 8 9.41 -7.99 -1.26
CA ASP A 8 9.79 -8.31 0.12
C ASP A 8 10.85 -9.43 0.19
N LYS A 9 11.30 -9.76 1.40
CA LYS A 9 12.31 -10.80 1.66
C LYS A 9 11.83 -12.23 1.32
N ASP A 10 10.52 -12.46 1.32
CA ASP A 10 9.90 -13.77 1.08
C ASP A 10 9.57 -13.97 -0.40
N GLY A 11 9.92 -12.99 -1.25
CA GLY A 11 9.65 -13.01 -2.68
C GLY A 11 8.30 -12.37 -3.06
N GLN A 12 7.57 -11.90 -2.05
CA GLN A 12 6.38 -11.06 -2.06
C GLN A 12 6.45 -9.96 -3.10
N THR A 13 5.50 -9.72 -4.02
CA THR A 13 5.47 -8.46 -4.79
C THR A 13 4.28 -7.60 -4.42
N LEU A 14 4.51 -6.28 -4.30
CA LEU A 14 3.48 -5.28 -4.08
C LEU A 14 3.60 -4.18 -5.12
N ASP A 15 2.67 -4.18 -6.07
CA ASP A 15 2.53 -3.12 -7.06
C ASP A 15 1.57 -2.06 -6.56
N MET A 16 1.93 -0.80 -6.71
CA MET A 16 1.18 0.34 -6.19
C MET A 16 1.08 1.44 -7.25
N VAL A 17 -0.11 2.01 -7.38
CA VAL A 17 -0.40 3.15 -8.24
C VAL A 17 -1.05 4.24 -7.40
N PHE A 18 -0.33 5.33 -7.17
CA PHE A 18 -0.80 6.48 -6.41
C PHE A 18 -1.37 7.56 -7.33
N ASN A 19 -2.59 7.97 -7.05
CA ASN A 19 -3.23 9.14 -7.65
C ASN A 19 -3.25 10.28 -6.63
N ASN A 20 -2.25 11.16 -6.70
CA ASN A 20 -2.12 12.30 -5.79
C ASN A 20 -3.20 13.38 -6.01
N THR A 21 -3.88 13.38 -7.16
CA THR A 21 -4.97 14.31 -7.45
C THR A 21 -6.25 13.90 -6.74
N THR A 22 -6.58 12.61 -6.74
CA THR A 22 -7.77 12.08 -6.04
C THR A 22 -7.46 11.53 -4.65
N ASN A 23 -6.19 11.59 -4.23
CA ASN A 23 -5.67 11.01 -3.00
C ASN A 23 -6.06 9.52 -2.81
N GLN A 24 -5.86 8.72 -3.85
CA GLN A 24 -6.19 7.29 -3.86
C GLN A 24 -4.97 6.45 -4.22
N ALA A 25 -4.94 5.21 -3.73
CA ALA A 25 -3.96 4.22 -4.14
C ALA A 25 -4.66 2.96 -4.65
N LYS A 26 -4.14 2.39 -5.72
CA LYS A 26 -4.48 1.03 -6.18
C LYS A 26 -3.30 0.13 -5.92
N ILE A 27 -3.54 -1.02 -5.29
CA ILE A 27 -2.48 -1.98 -4.99
C ILE A 27 -2.81 -3.37 -5.51
N TYR A 28 -1.76 -4.14 -5.81
CA TYR A 28 -1.85 -5.53 -6.23
C TYR A 28 -0.78 -6.33 -5.49
N LEU A 29 -1.22 -7.28 -4.65
CA LEU A 29 -0.32 -8.20 -3.97
C LEU A 29 -0.14 -9.44 -4.84
N ASN A 30 1.11 -9.76 -5.21
CA ASN A 30 1.48 -10.91 -6.05
C ASN A 30 0.73 -10.96 -7.40
N GLY A 31 0.44 -9.80 -7.99
CA GLY A 31 -0.36 -9.71 -9.21
C GLY A 31 -1.82 -10.17 -9.05
N GLY A 32 -2.31 -10.26 -7.81
CA GLY A 32 -3.67 -10.65 -7.47
C GLY A 32 -4.70 -9.55 -7.72
N GLU A 33 -5.79 -9.59 -6.95
CA GLU A 33 -6.89 -8.65 -7.12
C GLU A 33 -6.48 -7.19 -6.89
N GLN A 34 -7.12 -6.28 -7.63
CA GLN A 34 -6.98 -4.85 -7.40
C GLN A 34 -7.64 -4.47 -6.08
N ILE A 35 -6.87 -3.85 -5.19
CA ILE A 35 -7.39 -3.29 -3.95
C ILE A 35 -7.33 -1.77 -4.06
N GLU A 36 -8.48 -1.12 -3.93
CA GLU A 36 -8.57 0.34 -3.90
C GLU A 36 -8.50 0.85 -2.46
N LEU A 37 -7.67 1.87 -2.23
CA LEU A 37 -7.45 2.50 -0.94
C LEU A 37 -7.61 4.01 -1.05
N VAL A 38 -8.11 4.62 0.02
CA VAL A 38 -8.29 6.07 0.12
C VAL A 38 -7.25 6.64 1.08
N GLY A 39 -6.60 7.72 0.69
CA GLY A 39 -5.58 8.40 1.49
C GLY A 39 -6.16 8.98 2.77
N GLN A 40 -5.40 8.87 3.84
CA GLN A 40 -5.71 9.39 5.16
C GLN A 40 -4.78 10.57 5.50
N TYR A 41 -4.98 11.21 6.65
CA TYR A 41 -4.14 12.31 7.14
C TYR A 41 -3.23 11.84 8.29
N PRO A 42 -2.09 11.18 8.00
CA PRO A 42 -1.13 10.80 9.04
C PRO A 42 -0.28 12.01 9.46
N ALA A 43 0.26 11.97 10.68
CA ALA A 43 1.24 12.96 11.13
C ALA A 43 2.58 12.87 10.38
N SER A 44 2.90 11.70 9.80
CA SER A 44 4.12 11.46 9.03
C SER A 44 3.93 10.28 8.07
N GLY A 45 4.54 10.37 6.89
CA GLY A 45 4.56 9.30 5.91
C GLY A 45 3.27 9.19 5.09
N ILE A 46 3.10 8.06 4.42
CA ILE A 46 1.91 7.74 3.66
C ILE A 46 0.95 6.91 4.52
N TRP A 47 -0.34 7.09 4.27
CA TRP A 47 -1.37 6.25 4.85
C TRP A 47 -2.55 6.18 3.90
N TYR A 48 -2.89 4.98 3.44
CA TYR A 48 -4.05 4.69 2.62
C TYR A 48 -4.79 3.51 3.21
N LYS A 49 -6.13 3.54 3.25
CA LYS A 49 -6.91 2.42 3.79
C LYS A 49 -8.25 2.22 3.08
N ASN A 50 -8.84 1.04 3.28
CA ASN A 50 -10.26 0.76 3.12
C ASN A 50 -10.75 -0.04 4.35
N ASP A 51 -11.88 -0.73 4.25
CA ASP A 51 -12.47 -1.48 5.37
C ASP A 51 -11.61 -2.66 5.84
N HIS A 52 -10.83 -3.27 4.93
CA HIS A 52 -10.07 -4.49 5.20
C HIS A 52 -8.56 -4.30 5.13
N TYR A 53 -8.07 -3.28 4.42
CA TYR A 53 -6.66 -3.12 4.12
C TYR A 53 -6.14 -1.76 4.55
N GLU A 54 -4.89 -1.75 5.00
CA GLU A 54 -4.17 -0.54 5.38
C GLU A 54 -2.73 -0.59 4.85
N LEU A 55 -2.39 0.41 4.02
CA LEU A 55 -1.05 0.65 3.52
C LEU A 55 -0.44 1.82 4.30
N ARG A 56 0.65 1.56 5.00
CA ARG A 56 1.44 2.60 5.69
C ARG A 56 2.88 2.57 5.20
N GLY A 57 3.54 3.71 5.26
CA GLY A 57 4.97 3.75 4.95
C GLY A 57 5.61 5.10 5.21
N LYS A 58 6.94 5.09 5.30
CA LYS A 58 7.76 6.30 5.48
C LYS A 58 9.15 6.05 4.90
N GLY A 59 9.55 6.86 3.91
CA GLY A 59 10.81 6.63 3.21
C GLY A 59 10.76 5.33 2.43
N GLU A 60 11.66 4.40 2.74
CA GLU A 60 11.73 3.08 2.10
C GLU A 60 10.89 2.02 2.80
N ASP A 61 10.49 2.27 4.06
CA ASP A 61 9.68 1.33 4.84
C ASP A 61 8.21 1.35 4.37
N ILE A 62 7.68 0.19 4.01
CA ILE A 62 6.28 -0.01 3.58
C ILE A 62 5.69 -1.24 4.28
N GLU A 63 4.48 -1.10 4.79
CA GLU A 63 3.72 -2.18 5.40
C GLU A 63 2.29 -2.21 4.83
N LEU A 64 1.84 -3.39 4.40
CA LEU A 64 0.45 -3.66 4.07
C LEU A 64 -0.13 -4.61 5.11
N THR A 65 -1.20 -4.20 5.74
CA THR A 65 -1.99 -5.05 6.64
C THR A 65 -3.35 -5.37 6.03
N LYS A 66 -3.87 -6.56 6.37
CA LYS A 66 -5.24 -6.98 6.12
C LYS A 66 -5.88 -7.40 7.43
N ASP A 67 -6.99 -6.78 7.78
CA ASP A 67 -7.72 -7.00 9.04
C ASP A 67 -6.78 -6.96 10.27
N GLY A 68 -5.85 -6.01 10.27
CA GLY A 68 -4.85 -5.81 11.33
C GLY A 68 -3.65 -6.76 11.31
N LYS A 69 -3.56 -7.68 10.35
CA LYS A 69 -2.41 -8.60 10.20
C LYS A 69 -1.51 -8.15 9.07
N ILE A 70 -0.21 -8.10 9.31
CA ILE A 70 0.80 -7.78 8.28
C ILE A 70 0.83 -8.91 7.25
N ILE A 71 0.63 -8.55 5.97
CA ILE A 71 0.70 -9.48 4.83
C ILE A 71 1.82 -9.13 3.85
N PHE A 72 2.41 -7.94 3.97
CA PHE A 72 3.59 -7.53 3.23
C PHE A 72 4.38 -6.50 4.06
N LYS A 73 5.71 -6.60 4.04
CA LYS A 73 6.60 -5.64 4.70
C LYS A 73 7.92 -5.51 3.95
N LYS A 74 8.33 -4.27 3.70
CA LYS A 74 9.63 -3.93 3.12
C LYS A 74 10.29 -2.82 3.91
#